data_AF-A0A261U095-F1
#
_entry.id   AF-A0A261U095-F1
#
_cell.length_a   1.000
_cell.length_b   1.000
_cell.length_c   1.000
_cell.angle_alpha   90.00
_cell.angle_beta   90.00
_cell.angle_gamma   90.00
#
_symmetry.space_group_name_H-M   'P 1'
#
loop_
_entity.id
_entity.type
_entity.pdbx_description
1 polymer ?
#
loop_
_entity_poly.entity_id
_entity_poly.type
_entity_poly.pdbx_seq_one_letter_code
_entity_poly.pdbx_strand_id
1 'polypeptide(L)'
;MKALLLLTGFMPALDSQVRRGLSSAGFVGTTATQFLLPADMGSLRARKLTRLPFYLGECFAANRALLTGAAADSHYPWLVDEPGRLFDILLFMQGSGATPLFGFAPRAPNWHALS
;
A
#
# COMPACT_ATOMS: atom_id res chain seq x y z
N MET A 1 14.65 4.33 -11.95
CA MET A 1 13.91 3.53 -10.94
C MET A 1 12.65 4.18 -10.38
N LYS A 2 12.50 5.52 -10.29
CA LYS A 2 11.22 6.17 -9.89
C LYS A 2 10.05 5.79 -10.79
N ALA A 3 10.29 5.68 -12.11
CA ALA A 3 9.29 5.29 -13.09
C ALA A 3 8.74 3.86 -12.88
N LEU A 4 9.56 2.91 -12.41
CA LEU A 4 9.14 1.51 -12.26
C LEU A 4 8.09 1.33 -11.15
N LEU A 5 8.11 2.19 -10.14
CA LEU A 5 7.16 2.13 -9.02
C LEU A 5 5.79 2.72 -9.40
N LEU A 6 5.78 3.75 -10.24
CA LEU A 6 4.56 4.36 -10.78
C LEU A 6 3.83 3.45 -11.80
N LEU A 7 4.56 2.56 -12.48
CA LEU A 7 3.99 1.65 -13.48
C LEU A 7 3.09 0.54 -12.90
N THR A 8 3.16 0.29 -11.60
CA THR A 8 2.39 -0.79 -10.97
C THR A 8 0.92 -0.45 -10.77
N GLY A 9 0.52 0.83 -10.83
CA GLY A 9 -0.84 1.27 -10.52
C GLY A 9 -1.28 1.09 -9.07
N PHE A 10 -0.42 0.51 -8.21
CA PHE A 10 -0.68 0.18 -6.80
C PHE A 10 0.27 0.90 -5.83
N MET A 11 1.15 1.78 -6.31
CA MET A 11 2.06 2.51 -5.43
C MET A 11 1.31 3.65 -4.73
N PRO A 12 1.19 3.63 -3.39
CA PRO A 12 0.50 4.69 -2.67
C PRO A 12 1.35 5.98 -2.60
N ALA A 13 0.70 7.12 -2.35
CA ALA A 13 1.31 8.45 -2.37
C ALA A 13 2.31 8.73 -1.22
N LEU A 14 2.47 7.79 -0.27
CA LEU A 14 3.41 7.81 0.87
C LEU A 14 3.48 9.13 1.66
N ASP A 15 2.39 9.89 1.70
CA ASP A 15 2.27 11.06 2.55
C ASP A 15 2.25 10.69 4.06
N SER A 16 2.15 11.69 4.95
CA SER A 16 2.17 11.45 6.39
C SER A 16 1.02 10.56 6.89
N GLN A 17 -0.18 10.66 6.31
CA GLN A 17 -1.34 9.88 6.74
C GLN A 17 -1.32 8.47 6.15
N VAL A 18 -0.99 8.33 4.87
CA VAL A 18 -0.82 7.01 4.23
C VAL A 18 0.27 6.19 4.94
N ARG A 19 1.38 6.81 5.35
CA ARG A 19 2.44 6.12 6.13
C ARG A 19 1.98 5.71 7.53
N ARG A 20 1.17 6.53 8.20
CA ARG A 20 0.53 6.17 9.47
C ARG A 20 -0.45 5.02 9.28
N GLY A 21 -1.23 5.04 8.20
CA GLY A 21 -2.12 3.96 7.80
C GLY A 21 -1.38 2.65 7.59
N LEU A 22 -0.30 2.68 6.81
CA LEU A 22 0.59 1.53 6.59
C LEU A 22 1.13 0.99 7.92
N SER A 23 1.61 1.87 8.79
CA SER A 23 2.13 1.45 10.10
C SER A 23 1.04 0.81 10.97
N SER A 24 -0.17 1.38 10.96
CA SER A 24 -1.34 0.83 11.67
C SER A 24 -1.84 -0.49 11.06
N ALA A 25 -1.60 -0.70 9.77
CA ALA A 25 -1.84 -1.95 9.09
C ALA A 25 -0.77 -3.01 9.42
N GLY A 26 0.23 -2.72 10.24
CA GLY A 26 1.36 -3.62 10.53
C GLY A 26 2.52 -3.51 9.54
N PHE A 27 2.47 -2.61 8.57
CA PHE A 27 3.57 -2.32 7.65
C PHE A 27 4.55 -1.31 8.26
N VAL A 28 5.45 -1.82 9.11
CA VAL A 28 6.41 -1.00 9.86
C VAL A 28 7.68 -0.65 9.08
N GLY A 29 8.26 0.52 9.37
CA GLY A 29 9.56 0.98 8.86
C GLY A 29 9.51 1.96 7.68
N THR A 30 8.37 2.63 7.46
CA THR A 30 8.13 3.60 6.38
C THR A 30 8.34 5.06 6.79
N THR A 31 8.61 5.33 8.07
CA THR A 31 8.81 6.68 8.61
C THR A 31 10.02 7.39 8.02
N ALA A 32 11.06 6.66 7.61
CA ALA A 32 12.29 7.23 7.05
C ALA A 32 12.21 7.58 5.55
N THR A 33 11.14 7.19 4.84
CA THR A 33 11.05 7.30 3.37
C THR A 33 10.15 8.45 2.92
N GLN A 34 10.18 9.58 3.61
CA GLN A 34 9.39 10.78 3.29
C GLN A 34 9.80 11.36 1.92
N PHE A 35 9.35 10.74 0.83
CA PHE A 35 9.54 11.15 -0.58
C PHE A 35 10.84 10.73 -1.28
N LEU A 36 11.70 9.95 -0.63
CA LEU A 36 12.96 9.51 -1.23
C LEU A 36 13.00 7.99 -1.35
N LEU A 37 13.20 7.52 -2.58
CA LEU A 37 13.77 6.18 -2.81
C LEU A 37 15.03 6.07 -1.95
N PRO A 38 15.21 4.98 -1.18
CA PRO A 38 16.42 4.82 -0.38
C PRO A 38 17.64 4.87 -1.31
N ALA A 39 18.69 5.58 -0.87
CA ALA A 39 19.93 5.70 -1.64
C ALA A 39 20.57 4.31 -1.89
N ASP A 40 20.44 3.41 -0.92
CA ASP A 40 20.80 2.01 -1.05
C ASP A 40 19.57 1.15 -1.34
N MET A 41 19.48 0.67 -2.58
CA MET A 41 18.42 -0.24 -3.03
C MET A 41 18.57 -1.67 -2.47
N GLY A 42 19.75 -2.02 -1.96
CA GLY A 42 20.00 -3.26 -1.22
C GLY A 42 19.42 -3.24 0.18
N SER A 43 19.16 -2.05 0.73
CA SER A 43 18.65 -1.89 2.10
C SER A 43 17.28 -2.53 2.32
N LEU A 44 17.03 -2.93 3.57
CA LEU A 44 15.75 -3.48 4.02
C LEU A 44 14.57 -2.56 3.67
N ARG A 45 14.77 -1.24 3.81
CA ARG A 45 13.75 -0.23 3.54
C ARG A 45 13.41 -0.15 2.06
N ALA A 46 14.42 -0.20 1.18
CA ALA A 46 14.20 -0.23 -0.26
C ALA A 46 13.43 -1.46 -0.68
N ARG A 47 13.82 -2.64 -0.20
CA ARG A 47 13.15 -3.90 -0.53
C ARG A 47 11.68 -3.92 -0.08
N LYS A 48 11.38 -3.39 1.10
CA LYS A 48 9.99 -3.23 1.56
C LYS A 48 9.19 -2.31 0.63
N LEU A 49 9.76 -1.15 0.29
CA LEU A 49 9.11 -0.16 -0.56
C LEU A 49 8.84 -0.69 -1.98
N THR A 50 9.82 -1.37 -2.57
CA THR A 50 9.69 -1.91 -3.94
C THR A 50 8.72 -3.08 -4.02
N ARG A 51 8.49 -3.79 -2.91
CA ARG A 51 7.54 -4.90 -2.85
C ARG A 51 6.12 -4.49 -2.49
N LEU A 52 5.94 -3.35 -1.83
CA LEU A 52 4.62 -2.88 -1.38
C LEU A 52 3.55 -2.92 -2.50
N PRO A 53 3.80 -2.44 -3.73
CA PRO A 53 2.77 -2.48 -4.77
C PRO A 53 2.34 -3.89 -5.16
N PHE A 54 3.24 -4.87 -5.12
CA PHE A 54 2.92 -6.26 -5.40
C PHE A 54 2.05 -6.87 -4.30
N TYR A 55 2.34 -6.56 -3.04
CA TYR A 55 1.50 -6.97 -1.91
C TYR A 55 0.09 -6.37 -1.98
N LEU A 56 0.00 -5.10 -2.34
CA LEU A 56 -1.29 -4.43 -2.53
C LEU A 56 -2.04 -5.03 -3.73
N GLY A 57 -1.35 -5.34 -4.83
CA GLY A 57 -1.91 -6.03 -5.98
C GLY A 57 -2.44 -7.43 -5.65
N GLU A 58 -1.69 -8.23 -4.87
CA GLU A 58 -2.14 -9.53 -4.40
C GLU A 58 -3.36 -9.42 -3.48
N CYS A 59 -3.35 -8.44 -2.56
CA CYS A 59 -4.49 -8.16 -1.68
C CYS A 59 -5.73 -7.79 -2.51
N PHE A 60 -5.58 -6.93 -3.51
CA PHE A 60 -6.66 -6.56 -4.41
C PHE A 60 -7.18 -7.75 -5.20
N ALA A 61 -6.29 -8.57 -5.78
CA ALA A 61 -6.69 -9.76 -6.53
C ALA A 61 -7.49 -10.75 -5.65
N ALA A 62 -7.05 -10.97 -4.41
CA ALA A 62 -7.73 -11.85 -3.45
C ALA A 62 -9.09 -11.32 -2.99
N ASN A 63 -9.27 -9.99 -2.94
CA ASN A 63 -10.47 -9.35 -2.40
C ASN A 63 -11.24 -8.54 -3.46
N ARG A 64 -11.01 -8.83 -4.75
CA ARG A 64 -11.47 -7.98 -5.85
C ARG A 64 -12.96 -7.74 -5.81
N ALA A 65 -13.75 -8.79 -5.62
CA ALA A 65 -15.21 -8.69 -5.57
C ALA A 65 -15.69 -7.75 -4.45
N LEU A 66 -15.11 -7.86 -3.26
CA LEU A 66 -15.44 -7.00 -2.12
C LEU A 66 -15.08 -5.54 -2.40
N LEU A 67 -13.83 -5.29 -2.84
CA LEU A 67 -13.32 -3.94 -3.04
C LEU A 67 -14.02 -3.22 -4.20
N THR A 68 -14.26 -3.92 -5.31
CA THR A 68 -14.96 -3.36 -6.48
C THR A 68 -16.46 -3.19 -6.22
N GLY A 69 -17.10 -4.13 -5.51
CA GLY A 69 -18.49 -3.98 -5.09
C GLY A 69 -18.68 -2.77 -4.17
N ALA A 70 -17.86 -2.65 -3.13
CA ALA A 70 -17.90 -1.52 -2.22
C ALA A 70 -17.61 -0.18 -2.93
N ALA A 71 -16.69 -0.16 -3.90
CA ALA A 71 -16.42 1.03 -4.70
C ALA A 71 -17.61 1.42 -5.58
N ALA A 72 -18.22 0.45 -6.27
CA ALA A 72 -19.38 0.65 -7.13
C ALA A 72 -20.60 1.20 -6.38
N ASP A 73 -20.81 0.73 -5.14
CA ASP A 73 -21.93 1.16 -4.28
C ASP A 73 -21.64 2.48 -3.51
N SER A 74 -20.45 3.05 -3.66
CA SER A 74 -20.06 4.29 -2.98
C SER A 74 -20.44 5.55 -3.76
N HIS A 75 -20.18 6.72 -3.17
CA HIS A 75 -20.24 8.00 -3.87
C HIS A 75 -19.16 8.18 -4.95
N TYR A 76 -18.24 7.22 -5.09
CA TYR A 76 -17.08 7.28 -5.99
C TYR A 76 -16.95 6.00 -6.84
N PRO A 77 -17.94 5.66 -7.68
CA PRO A 77 -17.96 4.41 -8.45
C PRO A 77 -16.80 4.26 -9.45
N TRP A 78 -16.19 5.37 -9.86
CA TRP A 78 -14.99 5.37 -10.72
C TRP A 78 -13.75 4.72 -10.06
N LEU A 79 -13.75 4.53 -8.74
CA LEU A 79 -12.65 3.85 -8.04
C LEU A 79 -12.54 2.36 -8.39
N VAL A 80 -13.56 1.76 -9.01
CA VAL A 80 -13.53 0.37 -9.48
C VAL A 80 -12.34 0.12 -10.42
N ASP A 81 -11.99 1.11 -11.23
CA ASP A 81 -10.92 1.04 -12.23
C ASP A 81 -9.57 1.60 -11.72
N GLU A 82 -9.53 2.15 -10.50
CA GLU A 82 -8.34 2.77 -9.90
C GLU A 82 -7.93 2.10 -8.58
N PRO A 83 -7.43 0.86 -8.61
CA PRO A 83 -7.22 0.09 -7.40
C PRO A 83 -6.10 0.64 -6.49
N GLY A 84 -5.08 1.32 -7.04
CA GLY A 84 -4.10 2.05 -6.24
C GLY A 84 -4.69 3.23 -5.48
N ARG A 85 -5.60 3.97 -6.13
CA ARG A 85 -6.30 5.11 -5.52
C ARG A 85 -7.20 4.67 -4.37
N LEU A 86 -7.84 3.51 -4.52
CA LEU A 86 -8.60 2.87 -3.46
C LEU A 86 -7.72 2.63 -2.23
N PHE A 87 -6.52 2.06 -2.39
CA PHE A 87 -5.60 1.85 -1.26
C PHE A 87 -5.07 3.15 -0.66
N ASP A 88 -4.81 4.19 -1.45
CA ASP A 88 -4.47 5.51 -0.90
C ASP A 88 -5.53 6.01 0.08
N ILE A 89 -6.81 5.92 -0.31
CA ILE A 89 -7.95 6.34 0.52
C ILE A 89 -8.02 5.49 1.80
N LEU A 90 -7.98 4.16 1.67
CA LEU A 90 -8.06 3.26 2.83
C LEU A 90 -6.91 3.50 3.83
N LEU A 91 -5.68 3.65 3.32
CA LEU A 91 -4.51 3.93 4.16
C LEU A 91 -4.60 5.33 4.78
N PHE A 92 -5.06 6.33 4.05
CA PHE A 92 -5.26 7.68 4.56
C PHE A 92 -6.31 7.70 5.69
N MET A 93 -7.45 7.05 5.49
CA MET A 93 -8.52 6.95 6.49
C MET A 93 -8.04 6.24 7.76
N GLN A 94 -7.32 5.12 7.59
CA GLN A 94 -6.74 4.39 8.71
C GLN A 94 -5.69 5.22 9.47
N GLY A 95 -4.87 5.99 8.78
CA GLY A 95 -3.89 6.89 9.40
C GLY A 95 -4.49 8.07 10.17
N SER A 96 -5.73 8.45 9.84
CA SER A 96 -6.44 9.60 10.40
C SER A 96 -7.25 9.31 11.66
N GLY A 97 -7.24 8.07 12.17
CA GLY A 97 -7.80 7.72 13.47
C GLY A 97 -9.06 6.86 13.47
N ALA A 98 -9.36 6.16 12.38
CA ALA A 98 -10.45 5.19 12.34
C ALA A 98 -10.00 3.80 12.82
N THR A 99 -10.97 2.99 13.26
CA THR A 99 -10.87 1.53 13.45
C THR A 99 -10.02 0.90 12.33
N PRO A 100 -9.15 -0.09 12.62
CA PRO A 100 -8.35 -0.74 11.59
C PRO A 100 -9.24 -1.22 10.44
N LEU A 101 -9.04 -0.63 9.26
CA LEU A 101 -9.79 -0.98 8.05
C LEU A 101 -9.21 -2.27 7.45
N PHE A 102 -7.89 -2.42 7.48
CA PHE A 102 -7.22 -3.65 7.09
C PHE A 102 -5.81 -3.77 7.67
N GLY A 103 -5.33 -5.00 7.76
CA GLY A 103 -3.98 -5.34 8.19
C GLY A 103 -3.20 -6.11 7.13
N PHE A 104 -1.89 -5.89 7.07
CA PHE A 104 -0.95 -6.73 6.35
C PHE A 104 -0.68 -7.99 7.18
N ALA A 105 -1.11 -9.14 6.67
CA ALA A 105 -0.76 -10.45 7.17
C ALA A 105 0.16 -11.16 6.16
N PRO A 106 1.44 -10.77 6.03
CA PRO A 106 2.35 -11.40 5.10
C PRO A 106 2.52 -12.89 5.45
N ARG A 107 2.41 -13.77 4.44
CA ARG A 107 2.50 -15.23 4.60
C ARG A 107 3.84 -15.72 5.16
N ALA A 108 4.88 -14.88 5.14
CA ALA A 108 6.20 -15.19 5.66
C ALA A 108 6.77 -14.01 6.49
N PRO A 109 7.51 -14.28 7.58
CA PRO A 109 8.12 -13.23 8.40
C PRO A 109 9.09 -12.33 7.63
N ASN A 110 9.79 -12.91 6.64
CA ASN A 110 10.78 -12.23 5.79
C ASN A 110 10.23 -11.91 4.39
N TRP A 111 8.97 -11.53 4.30
CA TRP A 111 8.28 -11.20 3.05
C TRP A 111 9.00 -10.15 2.16
N HIS A 112 9.94 -9.40 2.73
CA HIS A 112 10.74 -8.36 2.09
C HIS A 112 12.17 -8.81 1.74
N ALA A 113 12.58 -10.04 2.11
CA ALA A 113 13.86 -10.61 1.73
C ALA A 113 13.80 -11.20 0.32
N LEU A 114 14.75 -10.84 -0.54
CA LEU A 114 15.02 -11.57 -1.78
C LEU A 114 15.62 -12.92 -1.36
N SER A 115 14.94 -14.00 -1.73
CA SER A 115 15.50 -15.35 -1.76
C SER A 115 16.67 -15.39 -2.73
#